data_AF-A0AAV8Y808-F1
#
_entry.id   AF-A0AAV8Y808-F1
#
_cell.length_a   1.000
_cell.length_b   1.000
_cell.length_c   1.000
_cell.angle_alpha   90.00
_cell.angle_beta   90.00
_cell.angle_gamma   90.00
#
_symmetry.space_group_name_H-M   'P 1'
#
loop_
_entity.id
_entity.type
_entity.pdbx_description
1 polymer ?
#
loop_
_entity_poly.entity_id
_entity_poly.type
_entity_poly.pdbx_seq_one_letter_code
_entity_poly.pdbx_strand_id
1 'polypeptide(L)'
;MRVTSSALSSSAGDCDPNSGQCHCLPNVSGLRCDACIENYWKIASGEGCEPCACDLTGSISPQCNEFDGQCQCKSSFGGRQCNDCMPGFYGDPKVNCLKCECDHQGARTEQCNMQTGACVCLPGVGGYKCDRCDRGYIGNVPDCIPYTTLEIVDRASEIKKGGATEACTKEFEDIQIQLEEINNC
;
A
#
# COMPACT_ATOMS: atom_id res chain seq x y z
N MET A 1 42.77 24.22 -48.76
CA MET A 1 42.16 25.09 -47.72
C MET A 1 41.17 24.27 -46.94
N ARG A 2 41.23 24.40 -45.61
CA ARG A 2 40.50 23.60 -44.62
C ARG A 2 39.00 23.87 -44.71
N VAL A 3 38.18 22.83 -44.76
CA VAL A 3 36.76 22.93 -44.42
C VAL A 3 36.65 22.56 -42.95
N THR A 4 36.54 23.58 -42.11
CA THR A 4 36.15 23.46 -40.71
C THR A 4 34.64 23.28 -40.66
N SER A 5 34.18 22.07 -40.33
CA SER A 5 32.78 21.84 -39.96
C SER A 5 32.73 21.16 -38.60
N SER A 6 32.50 22.01 -37.61
CA SER A 6 31.54 21.83 -36.52
C SER A 6 31.59 20.52 -35.73
N ALA A 7 32.17 20.61 -34.54
CA ALA A 7 31.86 19.71 -33.44
C ALA A 7 30.35 19.77 -33.12
N LEU A 8 29.65 18.65 -33.31
CA LEU A 8 28.36 18.37 -32.69
C LEU A 8 28.30 16.88 -32.32
N SER A 9 28.44 16.63 -31.01
CA SER A 9 27.85 15.55 -30.21
C SER A 9 27.76 14.15 -30.84
N SER A 10 28.80 13.35 -30.61
CA SER A 10 28.84 11.91 -30.86
C SER A 10 27.87 11.13 -29.94
N SER A 11 26.61 11.03 -30.33
CA SER A 11 25.65 10.07 -29.70
C SER A 11 24.81 9.28 -30.71
N ALA A 12 25.11 9.39 -32.01
CA ALA A 12 24.62 8.46 -33.01
C ALA A 12 25.77 7.50 -33.33
N GLY A 13 25.66 6.25 -32.88
CA GLY A 13 26.61 5.19 -33.26
C GLY A 13 26.69 5.07 -34.78
N ASP A 14 27.88 4.73 -35.28
CA ASP A 14 28.11 4.49 -36.70
C ASP A 14 27.15 3.40 -37.20
N CYS A 15 26.35 3.69 -38.22
CA CYS A 15 25.36 2.74 -38.74
C CYS A 15 25.90 2.09 -40.01
N ASP A 16 25.67 0.78 -40.18
CA ASP A 16 26.11 0.06 -41.36
C ASP A 16 25.43 0.62 -42.62
N PRO A 17 26.19 1.04 -43.64
CA PRO A 17 25.65 1.76 -44.80
C PRO A 17 24.86 0.86 -45.77
N ASN A 18 24.98 -0.46 -45.68
CA ASN A 18 24.31 -1.39 -46.58
C ASN A 18 23.00 -1.92 -46.02
N SER A 19 22.98 -2.23 -44.72
CA SER A 19 21.81 -2.76 -44.00
C SER A 19 21.01 -1.67 -43.30
N GLY A 20 21.61 -0.51 -43.01
CA GLY A 20 21.01 0.56 -42.22
C GLY A 20 21.00 0.29 -40.72
N GLN A 21 21.57 -0.83 -40.25
CA GLN A 21 21.60 -1.21 -38.85
C GLN A 21 22.63 -0.37 -38.07
N CYS A 22 22.18 0.29 -37.00
CA CYS A 22 23.05 1.02 -36.10
C CYS A 22 23.67 0.12 -35.02
N HIS A 23 24.88 0.47 -34.56
CA HIS A 23 25.50 -0.18 -33.40
C HIS A 23 24.78 0.25 -32.12
N CYS A 24 23.96 -0.64 -31.57
CA CYS A 24 23.15 -0.36 -30.40
C CYS A 24 23.94 -0.48 -29.09
N LEU A 25 23.53 0.34 -28.12
CA LEU A 25 23.96 0.20 -26.73
C LEU A 25 23.45 -1.13 -26.14
N PRO A 26 24.00 -1.59 -25.00
CA PRO A 26 23.56 -2.82 -24.37
C PRO A 26 22.05 -2.85 -24.15
N ASN A 27 21.42 -3.98 -24.50
CA ASN A 27 19.98 -4.25 -24.35
C ASN A 27 19.04 -3.28 -25.10
N VAL A 28 19.57 -2.56 -26.08
CA VAL A 28 18.80 -1.73 -27.02
C VAL A 28 18.66 -2.48 -28.35
N SER A 29 17.53 -2.32 -29.02
CA SER A 29 17.17 -2.99 -30.26
C SER A 29 16.49 -2.03 -31.24
N GLY A 30 16.19 -2.54 -32.43
CA GLY A 30 15.68 -1.76 -33.55
C GLY A 30 16.78 -1.36 -34.52
N LEU A 31 16.37 -0.99 -35.74
CA LEU A 31 17.30 -0.57 -36.81
C LEU A 31 18.07 0.69 -36.39
N ARG A 32 17.42 1.56 -35.61
CA ARG A 32 17.93 2.84 -35.12
C ARG A 32 18.28 2.85 -33.64
N CYS A 33 18.24 1.69 -32.98
CA CYS A 33 18.51 1.56 -31.55
C CYS A 33 17.57 2.44 -30.71
N ASP A 34 16.28 2.38 -31.02
CA ASP A 34 15.23 3.26 -30.50
C ASP A 34 14.26 2.57 -29.54
N ALA A 35 14.46 1.28 -29.24
CA ALA A 35 13.63 0.54 -28.29
C ALA A 35 14.48 -0.38 -27.41
N CYS A 36 14.06 -0.59 -26.16
CA CYS A 36 14.66 -1.66 -25.35
C CYS A 36 14.27 -3.06 -25.87
N ILE A 37 15.11 -4.06 -25.64
CA ILE A 37 14.67 -5.45 -25.77
C ILE A 37 13.63 -5.77 -24.68
N GLU A 38 12.87 -6.85 -24.88
CA GLU A 38 11.84 -7.30 -23.93
C GLU A 38 12.36 -7.43 -22.48
N ASN A 39 11.56 -6.93 -21.52
CA ASN A 39 11.88 -6.90 -20.09
C ASN A 39 13.05 -5.97 -19.71
N TYR A 40 13.34 -4.96 -20.53
CA TYR A 40 14.31 -3.90 -20.23
C TYR A 40 13.69 -2.50 -20.38
N TRP A 41 14.26 -1.52 -19.70
CA TRP A 41 13.81 -0.12 -19.69
C TRP A 41 14.99 0.84 -19.62
N LYS A 42 14.72 2.13 -19.43
CA LYS A 42 15.69 3.21 -19.30
C LYS A 42 16.32 3.60 -20.64
N ILE A 43 15.56 3.51 -21.73
CA ILE A 43 16.01 3.84 -23.10
C ILE A 43 16.57 5.27 -23.23
N ALA A 44 16.05 6.21 -22.43
CA ALA A 44 16.48 7.61 -22.43
C ALA A 44 17.79 7.88 -21.66
N SER A 45 18.42 6.86 -21.04
CA SER A 45 19.66 7.05 -20.26
C SER A 45 20.88 7.43 -21.11
N GLY A 46 20.91 6.99 -22.37
CA GLY A 46 22.12 7.04 -23.19
C GLY A 46 23.20 6.03 -22.78
N GLU A 47 22.91 5.12 -21.84
CA GLU A 47 23.85 4.09 -21.35
C GLU A 47 23.45 2.66 -21.77
N GLY A 48 22.30 2.53 -22.42
CA GLY A 48 21.67 1.25 -22.74
C GLY A 48 20.47 0.98 -21.84
N CYS A 49 19.82 -0.16 -22.04
CA CYS A 49 18.67 -0.54 -21.24
C CYS A 49 19.05 -1.44 -20.06
N GLU A 50 18.32 -1.31 -18.96
CA GLU A 50 18.46 -2.08 -17.74
C GLU A 50 17.29 -3.04 -17.54
N PRO A 51 17.45 -4.18 -16.85
CA PRO A 51 16.34 -5.09 -16.60
C PRO A 51 15.20 -4.42 -15.82
N CYS A 52 13.95 -4.74 -16.20
CA CYS A 52 12.76 -4.27 -15.50
C CYS A 52 12.76 -4.69 -14.01
N ALA A 53 13.11 -5.95 -13.77
CA ALA A 53 13.09 -6.60 -12.46
C ALA A 53 11.71 -6.57 -11.77
N CYS A 54 10.64 -6.79 -12.54
CA CYS A 54 9.30 -6.98 -11.98
C CYS A 54 9.24 -8.24 -11.10
N ASP A 55 8.67 -8.12 -9.91
CA ASP A 55 8.39 -9.25 -9.02
C ASP A 55 7.14 -9.98 -9.50
N LEU A 56 7.30 -11.20 -10.02
CA LEU A 56 6.19 -12.01 -10.56
C LEU A 56 5.13 -12.39 -9.52
N THR A 57 5.45 -12.27 -8.23
CA THR A 57 4.48 -12.43 -7.14
C THR A 57 3.41 -11.34 -7.25
N GLY A 58 3.85 -10.08 -7.39
CA GLY A 58 2.98 -8.91 -7.46
C GLY A 58 2.70 -8.39 -8.86
N SER A 59 3.40 -8.84 -9.91
CA SER A 59 3.22 -8.38 -11.30
C SER A 59 2.45 -9.39 -12.15
N ILE A 60 1.82 -8.89 -13.22
CA ILE A 60 1.11 -9.70 -14.22
C ILE A 60 2.11 -10.36 -15.18
N SER A 61 3.23 -9.68 -15.47
CA SER A 61 4.27 -10.13 -16.39
C SER A 61 5.64 -9.55 -15.99
N PRO A 62 6.75 -10.04 -16.57
CA PRO A 62 8.08 -9.46 -16.39
C PRO A 62 8.33 -8.17 -17.20
N GLN A 63 7.38 -7.78 -18.04
CA GLN A 63 7.49 -6.60 -18.90
C GLN A 63 7.20 -5.32 -18.11
N CYS A 64 7.89 -4.25 -18.46
CA CYS A 64 7.68 -2.92 -17.91
C CYS A 64 7.70 -1.86 -19.01
N ASN A 65 7.24 -0.66 -18.70
CA ASN A 65 7.36 0.48 -19.60
C ASN A 65 8.84 0.83 -19.81
N GLU A 66 9.27 0.98 -21.07
CA GLU A 66 10.68 1.15 -21.41
C GLU A 66 11.27 2.53 -21.01
N PHE A 67 10.42 3.51 -20.68
CA PHE A 67 10.83 4.86 -20.28
C PHE A 67 10.94 5.00 -18.76
N ASP A 68 9.93 4.59 -18.01
CA ASP A 68 9.86 4.78 -16.55
C ASP A 68 10.10 3.48 -15.75
N GLY A 69 10.14 2.33 -16.43
CA GLY A 69 10.39 1.04 -15.83
C GLY A 69 9.22 0.49 -15.01
N GLN A 70 8.02 1.07 -15.09
CA GLN A 70 6.84 0.65 -14.32
C GLN A 70 6.30 -0.69 -14.84
N CYS A 71 6.26 -1.67 -13.94
CA CYS A 71 5.66 -2.99 -14.17
C CYS A 71 4.13 -2.92 -14.05
N GLN A 72 3.43 -3.83 -14.73
CA GLN A 72 1.98 -3.99 -14.52
C GLN A 72 1.71 -4.83 -13.26
N CYS A 73 1.25 -4.17 -12.19
CA CYS A 73 0.99 -4.84 -10.92
C CYS A 73 -0.40 -5.48 -10.86
N LYS A 74 -0.49 -6.63 -10.20
CA LYS A 74 -1.74 -7.26 -9.77
C LYS A 74 -2.45 -6.36 -8.75
N SER A 75 -3.74 -6.60 -8.56
CA SER A 75 -4.50 -5.92 -7.50
C SER A 75 -3.82 -6.10 -6.15
N SER A 76 -3.85 -5.07 -5.29
CA SER A 76 -3.18 -4.95 -3.98
C SER A 76 -1.65 -4.72 -3.98
N PHE A 77 -0.97 -4.91 -5.11
CA PHE A 77 0.47 -4.73 -5.24
C PHE A 77 0.82 -3.39 -5.91
N GLY A 78 1.97 -2.83 -5.54
CA GLY A 78 2.43 -1.53 -6.01
C GLY A 78 3.96 -1.43 -6.02
N GLY A 79 4.45 -0.21 -6.27
CA GLY A 79 5.86 0.04 -6.54
C GLY A 79 6.22 -0.19 -8.01
N ARG A 80 7.41 0.30 -8.42
CA ARG A 80 7.88 0.19 -9.81
C ARG A 80 7.96 -1.28 -10.25
N GLN A 81 8.44 -2.14 -9.34
CA GLN A 81 8.66 -3.56 -9.57
C GLN A 81 7.51 -4.44 -9.07
N CYS A 82 6.41 -3.87 -8.57
CA CYS A 82 5.31 -4.64 -7.95
C CYS A 82 5.73 -5.47 -6.72
N ASN A 83 6.75 -5.00 -6.00
CA ASN A 83 7.32 -5.64 -4.81
C ASN A 83 6.91 -4.94 -3.51
N ASP A 84 5.97 -4.00 -3.57
CA ASP A 84 5.37 -3.31 -2.43
C ASP A 84 3.86 -3.55 -2.39
N CYS A 85 3.21 -3.25 -1.27
CA CYS A 85 1.75 -3.11 -1.25
C CYS A 85 1.36 -1.74 -1.80
N MET A 86 0.29 -1.69 -2.59
CA MET A 86 -0.21 -0.42 -3.14
C MET A 86 -0.80 0.47 -2.02
N PRO A 87 -0.96 1.78 -2.26
CA PRO A 87 -1.65 2.66 -1.32
C PRO A 87 -3.05 2.13 -0.95
N GLY A 88 -3.39 2.21 0.33
CA GLY A 88 -4.58 1.61 0.93
C GLY A 88 -4.42 0.14 1.30
N PHE A 89 -3.22 -0.44 1.21
CA PHE A 89 -2.92 -1.82 1.59
C PHE A 89 -1.71 -1.91 2.52
N TYR A 90 -1.56 -3.04 3.21
CA TYR A 90 -0.48 -3.35 4.14
C TYR A 90 -0.14 -4.85 4.14
N GLY A 91 0.99 -5.24 4.73
CA GLY A 91 1.39 -6.63 4.86
C GLY A 91 2.78 -6.92 4.28
N ASP A 92 3.06 -8.19 4.04
CA ASP A 92 4.29 -8.64 3.38
C ASP A 92 3.99 -8.87 1.88
N PRO A 93 4.54 -8.06 0.96
CA PRO A 93 4.35 -8.22 -0.48
C PRO A 93 4.81 -9.57 -1.04
N LYS A 94 5.62 -10.34 -0.30
CA LYS A 94 6.00 -11.71 -0.71
C LYS A 94 4.95 -12.75 -0.35
N VAL A 95 4.04 -12.42 0.58
CA VAL A 95 3.00 -13.33 1.07
C VAL A 95 1.63 -12.85 0.62
N ASN A 96 1.21 -11.66 1.07
CA ASN A 96 -0.06 -11.06 0.72
C ASN A 96 -0.13 -9.58 1.12
N CYS A 97 -0.85 -8.79 0.32
CA CYS A 97 -1.21 -7.41 0.63
C CYS A 97 -2.70 -7.33 1.00
N LEU A 98 -2.99 -6.88 2.22
CA LEU A 98 -4.32 -6.77 2.79
C LEU A 98 -4.82 -5.33 2.70
N LYS A 99 -6.09 -5.14 2.37
CA LYS A 99 -6.70 -3.81 2.32
C LYS A 99 -6.74 -3.20 3.71
N CYS A 100 -6.40 -1.92 3.82
CA CYS A 100 -6.64 -1.13 5.02
C CYS A 100 -8.15 -0.93 5.20
N GLU A 101 -8.63 -1.20 6.41
CA GLU A 101 -10.04 -1.08 6.77
C GLU A 101 -10.26 0.08 7.75
N CYS A 102 -9.60 1.20 7.51
CA CYS A 102 -9.75 2.41 8.33
C CYS A 102 -11.12 3.05 8.08
N ASP A 103 -11.82 3.38 9.16
CA ASP A 103 -13.07 4.12 9.10
C ASP A 103 -12.80 5.55 8.63
N HIS A 104 -13.43 5.94 7.52
CA HIS A 104 -13.21 7.25 6.88
C HIS A 104 -13.64 8.45 7.72
N GLN A 105 -14.53 8.26 8.71
CA GLN A 105 -14.98 9.32 9.62
C GLN A 105 -14.07 9.42 10.85
N GLY A 106 -13.41 8.32 11.24
CA GLY A 106 -12.60 8.23 12.45
C GLY A 106 -11.09 8.24 12.23
N ALA A 107 -10.61 7.87 11.06
CA ALA A 107 -9.19 7.83 10.72
C ALA A 107 -8.70 9.14 10.08
N ARG A 108 -7.43 9.45 10.28
CA ARG A 108 -6.76 10.60 9.64
C ARG A 108 -6.51 10.38 8.15
N THR A 109 -6.29 9.13 7.77
CA THR A 109 -5.95 8.70 6.41
C THR A 109 -6.53 7.30 6.18
N GLU A 110 -6.83 6.98 4.91
CA GLU A 110 -7.22 5.62 4.52
C GLU A 110 -6.04 4.64 4.53
N GLN A 111 -4.81 5.16 4.44
CA GLN A 111 -3.59 4.35 4.60
C GLN A 111 -3.38 4.00 6.07
N CYS A 112 -3.34 2.71 6.36
CA CYS A 112 -2.95 2.13 7.63
C CYS A 112 -1.44 1.87 7.71
N ASN A 113 -0.95 1.51 8.89
CA ASN A 113 0.44 1.12 9.08
C ASN A 113 0.81 -0.07 8.17
N MET A 114 1.89 0.06 7.40
CA MET A 114 2.29 -0.92 6.37
C MET A 114 2.62 -2.31 6.91
N GLN A 115 2.95 -2.46 8.20
CA GLN A 115 3.29 -3.74 8.81
C GLN A 115 2.16 -4.30 9.66
N THR A 116 1.55 -3.45 10.49
CA THR A 116 0.55 -3.90 11.47
C THR A 116 -0.87 -3.79 11.00
N GLY A 117 -1.15 -2.97 9.97
CA GLY A 117 -2.48 -2.62 9.50
C GLY A 117 -3.28 -1.70 10.42
N ALA A 118 -2.67 -1.21 11.52
CA ALA A 118 -3.34 -0.30 12.45
C ALA A 118 -3.53 1.09 11.82
N CYS A 119 -4.72 1.66 12.00
CA CYS A 119 -5.07 2.98 11.50
C CYS A 119 -4.63 4.10 12.45
N VAL A 120 -4.40 5.30 11.90
CA VAL A 120 -4.10 6.49 12.72
C VAL A 120 -5.40 7.24 12.98
N CYS A 121 -5.88 7.21 14.21
CA CYS A 121 -7.19 7.77 14.57
C CYS A 121 -7.16 9.28 14.81
N LEU A 122 -8.33 9.91 14.63
CA LEU A 122 -8.61 11.27 15.07
C LEU A 122 -8.68 11.34 16.60
N PRO A 123 -8.48 12.53 17.21
CA PRO A 123 -8.56 12.68 18.65
C PRO A 123 -9.92 12.22 19.20
N GLY A 124 -9.90 11.43 20.27
CA GLY A 124 -11.12 10.86 20.88
C GLY A 124 -11.70 9.64 20.16
N VAL A 125 -11.14 9.26 19.00
CA VAL A 125 -11.47 8.04 18.27
C VAL A 125 -10.39 6.99 18.53
N GLY A 126 -10.80 5.73 18.66
CA GLY A 126 -9.93 4.61 18.93
C GLY A 126 -10.37 3.33 18.22
N GLY A 127 -9.71 2.23 18.56
CA GLY A 127 -9.86 0.96 17.84
C GLY A 127 -8.82 0.81 16.72
N TYR A 128 -8.63 -0.44 16.29
CA TYR A 128 -7.64 -0.77 15.26
C TYR A 128 -7.98 -0.14 13.89
N LYS A 129 -9.28 0.04 13.65
CA LYS A 129 -9.86 0.63 12.43
C LYS A 129 -10.34 2.07 12.61
N CYS A 130 -10.20 2.65 13.80
CA CYS A 130 -10.77 3.96 14.16
C CYS A 130 -12.30 4.01 14.04
N ASP A 131 -12.97 2.92 14.38
CA ASP A 131 -14.40 2.67 14.19
C ASP A 131 -15.24 2.86 15.46
N ARG A 132 -14.63 3.37 16.55
CA ARG A 132 -15.30 3.60 17.83
C ARG A 132 -14.66 4.75 18.60
N CYS A 133 -15.37 5.31 19.56
CA CYS A 133 -14.77 6.27 20.49
C CYS A 133 -13.70 5.60 21.36
N ASP A 134 -12.62 6.33 21.62
CA ASP A 134 -11.51 5.83 22.45
C ASP A 134 -11.94 5.71 23.92
N ARG A 135 -11.13 5.03 24.72
CA ARG A 135 -11.30 4.97 26.16
C ARG A 135 -11.31 6.39 26.71
N GLY A 136 -12.31 6.71 27.53
CA GLY A 136 -12.47 8.08 28.02
C GLY A 136 -13.42 8.93 27.18
N TYR A 137 -14.04 8.37 26.13
CA TYR A 137 -15.04 9.07 25.30
C TYR A 137 -16.35 8.27 25.19
N ILE A 138 -17.44 8.99 24.90
CA ILE A 138 -18.80 8.45 24.62
C ILE A 138 -19.31 8.97 23.27
N GLY A 139 -20.36 8.34 22.77
CA GLY A 139 -20.97 8.67 21.48
C GLY A 139 -20.60 7.65 20.41
N ASN A 140 -20.65 8.08 19.15
CA ASN A 140 -20.29 7.29 17.98
C ASN A 140 -19.39 8.13 17.07
N VAL A 141 -18.49 7.50 16.33
CA VAL A 141 -17.62 8.19 15.37
C VAL A 141 -18.48 8.93 14.32
N PRO A 142 -18.18 10.20 13.98
CA PRO A 142 -17.02 11.00 14.43
C PRO A 142 -17.23 11.80 15.72
N ASP A 143 -18.46 11.81 16.26
CA ASP A 143 -18.86 12.62 17.41
C ASP A 143 -18.52 11.94 18.75
N CYS A 144 -17.23 11.95 19.09
CA CYS A 144 -16.71 11.41 20.35
C CYS A 144 -16.50 12.52 21.39
N ILE A 145 -17.23 12.45 22.51
CA ILE A 145 -17.22 13.44 23.59
C ILE A 145 -16.51 12.85 24.82
N PRO A 146 -15.57 13.58 25.47
CA PRO A 146 -14.88 13.05 26.65
C PRO A 146 -15.85 12.85 27.83
N TYR A 147 -15.70 11.77 28.59
CA TYR A 147 -16.46 11.57 29.83
C TYR A 147 -16.24 12.76 30.77
N THR A 148 -17.32 13.23 31.36
CA THR A 148 -17.23 14.13 32.50
C THR A 148 -17.02 13.33 33.79
N THR A 149 -16.39 13.94 34.80
CA THR A 149 -16.21 13.32 36.13
C THR A 149 -17.53 12.89 36.77
N LEU A 150 -18.64 13.54 36.43
CA LEU A 150 -19.98 13.19 36.92
C LEU A 150 -20.44 11.83 36.35
N GLU A 151 -20.23 11.58 35.06
CA GLU A 151 -20.62 10.32 34.42
C GLU A 151 -19.77 9.14 34.88
N ILE A 152 -18.49 9.36 35.20
CA ILE A 152 -17.62 8.33 35.80
C ILE A 152 -18.16 7.93 37.18
N VAL A 153 -18.61 8.90 37.99
CA VAL A 153 -19.20 8.65 39.31
C VAL A 153 -20.54 7.93 39.19
N ASP A 154 -21.37 8.25 38.21
CA ASP A 154 -22.65 7.57 37.99
C ASP A 154 -22.44 6.09 37.61
N ARG A 155 -21.54 5.80 36.67
CA ARG A 155 -21.20 4.40 36.30
C ARG A 155 -20.56 3.63 37.45
N ALA A 156 -19.67 4.26 38.22
CA ALA A 156 -19.10 3.64 39.42
C ALA A 156 -20.16 3.37 40.50
N SER A 157 -21.19 4.23 40.58
CA SER A 157 -22.31 4.05 41.51
C SER A 157 -23.21 2.89 41.12
N GLU A 158 -23.34 2.55 39.83
CA GLU A 158 -24.05 1.35 39.38
C GLU A 158 -23.32 0.06 39.74
N ILE A 159 -21.99 0.03 39.64
CA ILE A 159 -21.16 -1.10 40.12
C ILE A 159 -21.35 -1.30 41.63
N LYS A 160 -21.61 -0.23 42.38
CA LYS A 160 -21.90 -0.31 43.82
C LYS A 160 -23.29 -0.89 44.13
N LYS A 161 -24.24 -0.84 43.19
CA LYS A 161 -25.60 -1.38 43.36
C LYS A 161 -25.70 -2.88 43.03
N GLY A 162 -24.99 -3.35 42.00
CA GLY A 162 -24.94 -4.78 41.66
C GLY A 162 -23.73 -5.53 42.24
N GLY A 163 -22.67 -4.83 42.62
CA GLY A 163 -21.40 -5.45 43.01
C GLY A 163 -20.61 -6.00 41.81
N ALA A 164 -19.28 -6.05 41.93
CA ALA A 164 -18.40 -6.52 40.86
C ALA A 164 -18.67 -7.99 40.46
N THR A 165 -19.16 -8.80 41.39
CA THR A 165 -19.50 -10.20 41.15
C THR A 165 -20.72 -10.35 40.24
N GLU A 166 -21.76 -9.54 40.42
CA GLU A 166 -23.01 -9.67 39.64
C GLU A 166 -22.83 -9.16 38.19
N ALA A 167 -21.97 -8.16 37.99
CA ALA A 167 -21.58 -7.68 36.65
C ALA A 167 -20.80 -8.76 35.87
N CYS A 168 -19.81 -9.41 36.48
CA CYS A 168 -19.08 -10.50 35.83
C CYS A 168 -19.93 -11.76 35.61
N THR A 169 -20.90 -12.06 36.49
CA THR A 169 -21.82 -13.19 36.29
C THR A 169 -22.73 -12.96 35.08
N LYS A 170 -23.29 -11.75 34.92
CA LYS A 170 -24.11 -11.42 33.73
C LYS A 170 -23.30 -11.46 32.44
N GLU A 171 -22.10 -10.89 32.42
CA GLU A 171 -21.22 -10.97 31.24
C GLU A 171 -20.88 -12.44 30.89
N PHE A 172 -20.70 -13.30 31.88
CA PHE A 172 -20.44 -14.72 31.65
C PHE A 172 -21.69 -15.46 31.12
N GLU A 173 -22.88 -15.19 31.66
CA GLU A 173 -24.15 -15.76 31.19
C GLU A 173 -24.49 -15.32 29.76
N ASP A 174 -24.30 -14.04 29.43
CA ASP A 174 -24.55 -13.52 28.08
C ASP A 174 -23.62 -14.16 27.02
N ILE A 175 -22.36 -14.42 27.38
CA ILE A 175 -21.42 -15.14 26.51
C ILE A 175 -21.82 -16.61 26.34
N GLN A 176 -22.30 -17.27 27.40
CA GLN A 176 -22.80 -18.66 27.29
C GLN A 176 -24.01 -18.75 26.36
N ILE A 177 -24.94 -17.79 26.45
CA ILE A 177 -26.12 -17.73 25.57
C ILE A 177 -25.70 -17.55 24.10
N GLN A 178 -24.74 -16.67 23.82
CA GLN A 178 -24.21 -16.50 22.46
C GLN A 178 -23.50 -17.76 21.93
N LEU A 179 -22.83 -18.53 22.79
CA LEU A 179 -22.22 -19.80 22.41
C LEU A 179 -23.25 -20.89 22.12
N GLU A 180 -24.39 -20.91 22.82
CA GLU A 180 -25.49 -21.84 22.55
C GLU A 180 -26.19 -21.55 21.22
N GLU A 181 -26.36 -20.26 20.86
CA GLU A 181 -26.92 -19.87 19.56
C GLU A 181 -26.04 -20.28 18.37
N ILE A 182 -24.71 -20.27 18.53
CA ILE A 182 -23.76 -20.73 17.51
C ILE A 182 -23.78 -22.26 17.37
N ASN A 183 -23.97 -22.99 18.46
CA ASN A 183 -23.99 -24.46 18.47
C ASN A 183 -25.31 -25.07 17.98
N ASN A 184 -26.33 -24.25 17.69
CA ASN A 184 -27.64 -24.69 17.21
C ASN A 184 -27.86 -24.42 15.69
N CYS A 185 -26.77 -24.25 14.93
CA CYS A 185 -26.74 -24.24 13.46
C CYS A 185 -26.12 -25.50 12.87
#